data_AF-A0A2C6AKY4-F1
#
_entry.id   AF-A0A2C6AKY4-F1
#
_cell.length_a   1.000
_cell.length_b   1.000
_cell.length_c   1.000
_cell.angle_alpha   90.00
_cell.angle_beta   90.00
_cell.angle_gamma   90.00
#
_symmetry.space_group_name_H-M   'P 1'
#
loop_
_entity.id
_entity.type
_entity.pdbx_description
1 polymer ?
#
loop_
_entity_poly.entity_id
_entity_poly.type
_entity_poly.pdbx_seq_one_letter_code
_entity_poly.pdbx_strand_id
1 'polypeptide(L)'
;MLDSAGYAIERQYDALLFHYYWTVPYLGSAPGEDGKLQVPSILGTGIALKYSWKWNTTASSPDIRYTLEAMNRFSGTEMDPLNQDPARELLHRLKATLPSIDLTWSNHFFSTLYDHDRSKYMEESKAGARFTTTVMMAVEFVEKGPVTKTYFIPRKLGHGHGQIPIAMWEDSLAQLDPQNAARGAMYEFMKTDPEGRLLSPL
;
A
#
# COMPACT_ATOMS: atom_id res chain seq x y z
N MET A 1 -17.10 15.64 -1.51
CA MET A 1 -16.32 14.98 -0.43
C MET A 1 -15.48 16.00 0.32
N LEU A 2 -14.52 16.69 -0.32
CA LEU A 2 -13.74 17.76 0.34
C LEU A 2 -14.63 18.91 0.85
N ASP A 3 -15.48 19.46 -0.02
CA ASP A 3 -16.47 20.48 0.34
C ASP A 3 -17.38 20.03 1.50
N SER A 4 -17.94 18.84 1.38
CA SER A 4 -18.79 18.21 2.41
C SER A 4 -18.06 17.93 3.74
N ALA A 5 -16.73 17.86 3.73
CA ALA A 5 -15.91 17.72 4.93
C ALA A 5 -15.46 19.10 5.49
N GLY A 6 -15.94 20.21 4.93
CA GLY A 6 -15.69 21.56 5.41
C GLY A 6 -14.31 22.12 5.03
N TYR A 7 -13.66 21.59 3.99
CA TYR A 7 -12.39 22.12 3.52
C TYR A 7 -12.59 23.50 2.90
N ALA A 8 -11.76 24.48 3.29
CA ALA A 8 -11.69 25.77 2.62
C ALA A 8 -11.34 25.60 1.13
N ILE A 9 -11.81 26.51 0.28
CA ILE A 9 -11.70 26.39 -1.19
C ILE A 9 -10.25 26.15 -1.63
N GLU A 10 -9.29 26.86 -1.04
CA GLU A 10 -7.87 26.73 -1.34
C GLU A 10 -7.37 25.31 -1.06
N ARG A 11 -7.83 24.70 0.04
CA ARG A 11 -7.51 23.32 0.39
C ARG A 11 -8.19 22.29 -0.49
N GLN A 12 -9.36 22.61 -1.02
CA GLN A 12 -9.99 21.77 -2.04
C GLN A 12 -9.14 21.75 -3.31
N TYR A 13 -8.64 22.90 -3.75
CA TYR A 13 -7.72 23.00 -4.89
C TYR A 13 -6.39 22.28 -4.64
N ASP A 14 -5.76 22.46 -3.46
CA ASP A 14 -4.54 21.75 -3.09
C ASP A 14 -4.72 20.23 -3.25
N ALA A 15 -5.83 19.69 -2.73
CA ALA A 15 -6.13 18.27 -2.79
C ALA A 15 -6.42 17.77 -4.21
N LEU A 16 -7.18 18.54 -5.00
CA LEU A 16 -7.51 18.19 -6.39
C LEU A 16 -6.29 18.27 -7.30
N LEU A 17 -5.43 19.27 -7.14
CA LEU A 17 -4.17 19.39 -7.88
C LEU A 17 -3.21 18.27 -7.49
N PHE A 18 -3.12 17.94 -6.19
CA PHE A 18 -2.34 16.80 -5.75
C PHE A 18 -2.82 15.50 -6.41
N HIS A 19 -4.13 15.27 -6.39
CA HIS A 19 -4.73 14.10 -7.03
C HIS A 19 -4.43 14.05 -8.54
N TYR A 20 -4.59 15.17 -9.24
CA TYR A 20 -4.32 15.27 -10.67
C TYR A 20 -2.86 14.98 -11.02
N TYR A 21 -1.89 15.59 -10.32
CA TYR A 21 -0.48 15.46 -10.67
C TYR A 21 0.18 14.18 -10.13
N TRP A 22 -0.26 13.68 -8.97
CA TRP A 22 0.42 12.61 -8.24
C TRP A 22 -0.35 11.30 -8.17
N THR A 23 -1.63 11.28 -8.54
CA THR A 23 -2.46 10.06 -8.45
C THR A 23 -2.93 9.60 -9.81
N VAL A 24 -3.55 10.48 -10.61
CA VAL A 24 -4.11 10.11 -11.93
C VAL A 24 -3.09 9.40 -12.84
N PRO A 25 -1.81 9.83 -12.95
CA PRO A 25 -0.83 9.14 -13.79
C PRO A 25 -0.49 7.71 -13.37
N TYR A 26 -0.82 7.34 -12.12
CA TYR A 26 -0.52 6.05 -11.50
C TYR A 26 -1.76 5.17 -11.33
N LEU A 27 -2.90 5.51 -11.93
CA LEU A 27 -4.10 4.66 -11.88
C LEU A 27 -4.10 3.52 -12.89
N GLY A 28 -3.06 3.44 -13.73
CA GLY A 28 -2.97 2.46 -14.80
C GLY A 28 -3.96 2.72 -15.94
N SER A 29 -4.26 1.67 -16.71
CA SER A 29 -5.21 1.72 -17.81
C SER A 29 -6.63 1.89 -17.29
N ALA A 30 -7.43 2.73 -17.95
CA ALA A 30 -8.87 2.76 -17.72
C ALA A 30 -9.49 1.38 -18.02
N PRO A 31 -10.63 1.04 -17.40
CA PRO A 31 -11.38 -0.17 -17.76
C PRO A 31 -11.66 -0.21 -19.26
N GLY A 32 -11.56 -1.40 -19.87
CA GLY A 32 -11.94 -1.60 -21.26
C GLY A 32 -13.44 -1.33 -21.49
N GLU A 33 -13.86 -1.30 -22.76
CA GLU A 33 -15.28 -1.13 -23.11
C GLU A 33 -16.18 -2.21 -22.51
N ASP A 34 -15.64 -3.41 -22.27
CA ASP A 34 -16.30 -4.53 -21.60
C ASP A 34 -16.27 -4.45 -20.06
N GLY A 35 -15.73 -3.35 -19.52
CA GLY A 35 -15.56 -3.11 -18.08
C GLY A 35 -14.42 -3.90 -17.44
N LYS A 36 -13.62 -4.67 -18.20
CA LYS A 36 -12.52 -5.45 -17.63
C LYS A 36 -11.32 -4.56 -17.30
N LEU A 37 -10.69 -4.90 -16.17
CA LEU A 37 -9.45 -4.30 -15.71
C LEU A 37 -8.26 -5.17 -16.13
N GLN A 38 -7.18 -4.54 -16.59
CA GLN A 38 -5.95 -5.23 -16.96
C GLN A 38 -5.27 -5.87 -15.75
N VAL A 39 -5.18 -5.12 -14.65
CA VAL A 39 -4.60 -5.56 -13.38
C VAL A 39 -5.60 -5.22 -12.28
N PRO A 40 -6.39 -6.20 -11.79
CA PRO A 40 -7.36 -5.94 -10.73
C PRO A 40 -6.66 -5.76 -9.39
N SER A 41 -6.97 -4.66 -8.72
CA SER A 41 -6.55 -4.38 -7.34
C SER A 41 -7.43 -5.11 -6.33
N ILE A 42 -6.91 -5.45 -5.14
CA ILE A 42 -7.75 -5.91 -4.03
C ILE A 42 -8.63 -4.79 -3.46
N LEU A 43 -8.42 -3.54 -3.89
CA LEU A 43 -9.22 -2.41 -3.47
C LEU A 43 -10.66 -2.54 -4.01
N GLY A 44 -11.58 -2.98 -3.16
CA GLY A 44 -13.01 -2.98 -3.44
C GLY A 44 -13.38 -3.83 -4.65
N THR A 45 -13.78 -3.18 -5.74
CA THR A 45 -14.31 -3.81 -6.97
C THR A 45 -13.22 -4.08 -8.03
N GLY A 46 -11.94 -4.07 -7.67
CA GLY A 46 -10.84 -4.20 -8.62
C GLY A 46 -10.16 -2.88 -9.00
N ILE A 47 -10.83 -1.74 -8.78
CA ILE A 47 -10.32 -0.43 -9.16
C ILE A 47 -9.16 -0.03 -8.24
N ALA A 48 -8.07 0.44 -8.82
CA ALA A 48 -6.85 0.82 -8.12
C ALA A 48 -6.94 2.11 -7.27
N LEU A 49 -8.16 2.55 -6.91
CA LEU A 49 -8.42 3.77 -6.16
C LEU A 49 -9.69 3.63 -5.32
N LYS A 50 -9.61 4.01 -4.04
CA LYS A 50 -10.74 4.03 -3.11
C LYS A 50 -10.69 5.27 -2.22
N TYR A 51 -11.77 6.06 -2.23
CA TYR A 51 -11.95 7.19 -1.32
C TYR A 51 -12.53 6.74 0.03
N SER A 52 -12.16 7.45 1.10
CA SER A 52 -12.59 7.16 2.47
C SER A 52 -12.62 8.41 3.35
N TRP A 53 -13.57 8.44 4.27
CA TRP A 53 -13.69 9.49 5.28
C TRP A 53 -13.02 9.01 6.56
N LYS A 54 -12.10 9.81 7.11
CA LYS A 54 -11.38 9.49 8.35
C LYS A 54 -11.95 10.31 9.50
N TRP A 55 -12.76 9.67 10.33
CA TRP A 55 -13.40 10.24 11.50
C TRP A 55 -12.55 9.97 12.76
N ASN A 56 -11.53 10.78 13.01
CA ASN A 56 -10.63 10.57 14.16
C ASN A 56 -11.28 10.92 15.50
N THR A 57 -12.15 11.92 15.50
CA THR A 57 -12.81 12.39 16.71
C THR A 57 -14.28 12.67 16.41
N THR A 58 -15.11 12.67 17.43
CA THR A 58 -16.52 13.09 17.34
C THR A 58 -16.68 14.61 17.30
N ALA A 59 -15.60 15.37 17.54
CA ALA A 59 -15.64 16.82 17.74
C ALA A 59 -15.10 17.64 16.56
N SER A 60 -14.52 16.98 15.54
CA SER A 60 -13.92 17.65 14.38
C SER A 60 -14.53 17.16 13.07
N SER A 61 -14.41 18.00 12.04
CA SER A 61 -14.62 17.55 10.67
C SER A 61 -13.71 16.37 10.33
N PRO A 62 -14.15 15.49 9.41
CA PRO A 62 -13.38 14.33 8.97
C PRO A 62 -12.25 14.74 8.03
N ASP A 63 -11.14 14.00 8.06
CA ASP A 63 -10.12 14.11 7.01
C ASP A 63 -10.54 13.29 5.78
N ILE A 64 -10.30 13.82 4.59
CA ILE A 64 -10.43 13.07 3.34
C ILE A 64 -9.16 12.28 3.08
N ARG A 65 -9.33 10.96 2.87
CA ARG A 65 -8.27 10.04 2.45
C ARG A 65 -8.67 9.32 1.17
N TYR A 66 -7.71 9.03 0.30
CA TYR A 66 -7.85 7.93 -0.64
C TYR A 66 -6.68 6.95 -0.53
N THR A 67 -6.96 5.69 -0.84
CA THR A 67 -5.96 4.63 -1.03
C THR A 67 -5.89 4.33 -2.52
N LEU A 68 -4.68 4.19 -3.06
CA LEU A 68 -4.43 3.69 -4.40
C LEU A 68 -3.46 2.52 -4.38
N GLU A 69 -3.57 1.68 -5.39
CA GLU A 69 -2.48 0.83 -5.84
C GLU A 69 -1.87 1.51 -7.07
N ALA A 70 -0.61 1.95 -6.99
CA ALA A 70 0.03 2.61 -8.11
C ALA A 70 0.30 1.59 -9.22
N MET A 71 -0.01 1.95 -10.46
CA MET A 71 0.11 1.11 -11.64
C MET A 71 0.70 1.89 -12.82
N ASN A 72 1.40 1.19 -13.69
CA ASN A 72 1.83 1.68 -15.00
C ASN A 72 1.71 0.55 -16.05
N ARG A 73 2.20 0.77 -17.27
CA ARG A 73 2.12 -0.22 -18.36
C ARG A 73 2.89 -1.52 -18.13
N PHE A 74 3.77 -1.58 -17.13
CA PHE A 74 4.59 -2.74 -16.80
C PHE A 74 4.03 -3.55 -15.62
N SER A 75 3.06 -3.00 -14.89
CA SER A 75 2.40 -3.66 -13.76
C SER A 75 1.86 -5.04 -14.15
N GLY A 76 2.28 -6.07 -13.42
CA GLY A 76 1.85 -7.46 -13.64
C GLY A 76 2.47 -8.13 -14.88
N THR A 77 3.40 -7.47 -15.56
CA THR A 77 4.15 -8.05 -16.70
C THR A 77 5.47 -8.67 -16.23
N GLU A 78 6.22 -9.28 -17.15
CA GLU A 78 7.58 -9.78 -16.89
C GLU A 78 8.54 -8.71 -16.36
N MET A 79 8.30 -7.45 -16.73
CA MET A 79 9.12 -6.33 -16.26
C MET A 79 8.83 -5.98 -14.81
N ASP A 80 7.60 -6.16 -14.31
CA ASP A 80 7.22 -5.86 -12.92
C ASP A 80 6.10 -6.80 -12.45
N PRO A 81 6.44 -8.08 -12.15
CA PRO A 81 5.44 -9.11 -11.88
C PRO A 81 4.65 -8.86 -10.60
N LEU A 82 5.21 -8.12 -9.64
CA LEU A 82 4.58 -7.82 -8.35
C LEU A 82 3.93 -6.44 -8.30
N ASN A 83 3.97 -5.65 -9.39
CA ASN A 83 3.46 -4.29 -9.43
C ASN A 83 4.05 -3.38 -8.33
N GLN A 84 5.38 -3.31 -8.23
CA GLN A 84 6.07 -2.54 -7.18
C GLN A 84 6.73 -1.27 -7.70
N ASP A 85 7.12 -1.25 -8.97
CA ASP A 85 7.89 -0.14 -9.54
C ASP A 85 7.11 1.19 -9.54
N PRO A 86 5.81 1.23 -9.92
CA PRO A 86 5.04 2.47 -9.89
C PRO A 86 4.95 3.07 -8.48
N ALA A 87 4.77 2.22 -7.46
CA ALA A 87 4.68 2.67 -6.07
C ALA A 87 6.01 3.25 -5.57
N ARG A 88 7.13 2.58 -5.90
CA ARG A 88 8.49 3.06 -5.58
C ARG A 88 8.77 4.38 -6.28
N GLU A 89 8.48 4.48 -7.58
CA GLU A 89 8.66 5.71 -8.35
C GLU A 89 7.87 6.88 -7.73
N LEU A 90 6.58 6.67 -7.46
CA LEU A 90 5.70 7.68 -6.87
C LEU A 90 6.23 8.15 -5.51
N LEU A 91 6.58 7.22 -4.61
CA LEU A 91 7.13 7.56 -3.29
C LEU A 91 8.42 8.38 -3.40
N HIS A 92 9.35 8.01 -4.28
CA HIS A 92 10.60 8.73 -4.47
C HIS A 92 10.39 10.13 -5.07
N ARG A 93 9.47 10.27 -6.03
CA ARG A 93 9.14 11.59 -6.60
C ARG A 93 8.43 12.49 -5.59
N LEU A 94 7.55 11.92 -4.76
CA LEU A 94 6.91 12.63 -3.66
C LEU A 94 7.93 13.06 -2.62
N LYS A 95 8.89 12.22 -2.23
CA LYS A 95 10.00 12.59 -1.35
C LYS A 95 10.80 13.78 -1.89
N ALA A 96 11.07 13.82 -3.19
CA ALA A 96 11.79 14.94 -3.81
C ALA A 96 11.00 16.26 -3.79
N THR A 97 9.67 16.19 -3.68
CA THR A 97 8.77 17.35 -3.73
C THR A 97 8.32 17.80 -2.33
N LEU A 98 8.14 16.86 -1.41
CA LEU A 98 7.60 17.08 -0.07
C LEU A 98 8.66 16.74 0.98
N PRO A 99 9.30 17.76 1.60
CA PRO A 99 10.36 17.56 2.59
C PRO A 99 9.93 16.74 3.82
N SER A 100 8.63 16.67 4.10
CA SER A 100 8.06 15.89 5.20
C SER A 100 8.06 14.38 4.97
N ILE A 101 8.36 13.90 3.75
CA ILE A 101 8.32 12.48 3.43
C ILE A 101 9.66 11.81 3.75
N ASP A 102 9.59 10.86 4.70
CA ASP A 102 10.65 9.91 4.99
C ASP A 102 10.28 8.53 4.40
N LEU A 103 11.23 7.95 3.67
CA LEU A 103 11.07 6.64 3.03
C LEU A 103 11.85 5.53 3.74
N THR A 104 12.49 5.81 4.88
CA THR A 104 13.32 4.85 5.62
C THR A 104 12.57 3.53 5.86
N TRP A 105 11.36 3.59 6.40
CA TRP A 105 10.56 2.40 6.67
C TRP A 105 10.00 1.75 5.41
N SER A 106 9.54 2.54 4.44
CA SER A 106 9.03 1.98 3.18
C SER A 106 10.12 1.23 2.42
N ASN A 107 11.32 1.81 2.31
CA ASN A 107 12.47 1.18 1.67
C ASN A 107 12.92 -0.08 2.40
N HIS A 108 12.87 -0.08 3.74
CA HIS A 108 13.11 -1.26 4.55
C HIS A 108 12.12 -2.38 4.23
N PHE A 109 10.82 -2.10 4.24
CA PHE A 109 9.82 -3.13 3.94
C PHE A 109 9.88 -3.62 2.50
N PHE A 110 10.21 -2.76 1.52
CA PHE A 110 10.51 -3.21 0.17
C PHE A 110 11.69 -4.19 0.16
N SER A 111 12.74 -3.97 0.95
CA SER A 111 13.93 -4.82 0.92
C SER A 111 13.74 -6.17 1.63
N THR A 112 12.96 -6.22 2.70
CA THR A 112 12.85 -7.40 3.57
C THR A 112 11.64 -8.28 3.27
N LEU A 113 10.51 -7.70 2.86
CA LEU A 113 9.24 -8.43 2.69
C LEU A 113 9.07 -9.09 1.31
N TYR A 114 10.03 -8.88 0.40
CA TYR A 114 10.02 -9.40 -0.95
C TYR A 114 11.36 -10.03 -1.32
N ASP A 115 11.33 -10.98 -2.24
CA ASP A 115 12.52 -11.38 -2.98
C ASP A 115 12.67 -10.46 -4.19
N HIS A 116 13.89 -10.24 -4.66
CA HIS A 116 14.16 -9.26 -5.74
C HIS A 116 14.44 -9.92 -7.09
N ASP A 117 14.33 -11.24 -7.16
CA ASP A 117 14.53 -12.03 -8.36
C ASP A 117 13.21 -12.14 -9.16
N ARG A 118 12.99 -11.17 -10.05
CA ARG A 118 11.81 -11.11 -10.93
C ARG A 118 11.66 -12.37 -11.80
N SER A 119 12.77 -12.99 -12.20
CA SER A 119 12.74 -14.19 -13.04
C SER A 119 12.05 -15.35 -12.34
N LYS A 120 12.30 -15.52 -11.04
CA LYS A 120 11.66 -16.59 -10.24
C LYS A 120 10.17 -16.35 -10.02
N TYR A 121 9.74 -15.10 -9.81
CA TYR A 121 8.31 -14.78 -9.79
C TYR A 121 7.67 -15.04 -11.15
N MET A 122 8.37 -14.80 -12.24
CA MET A 122 7.84 -15.16 -13.56
C MET A 122 7.69 -16.66 -13.75
N GLU A 123 8.61 -17.47 -13.25
CA GLU A 123 8.46 -18.92 -13.29
C GLU A 123 7.29 -19.41 -12.41
N GLU A 124 7.08 -18.83 -11.22
CA GLU A 124 5.87 -19.11 -10.42
C GLU A 124 4.60 -18.71 -11.17
N SER A 125 4.60 -17.55 -11.84
CA SER A 125 3.45 -17.06 -12.61
C SER A 125 3.13 -17.98 -13.78
N LYS A 126 4.15 -18.43 -14.53
CA LYS A 126 4.01 -19.42 -15.62
C LYS A 126 3.53 -20.77 -15.09
N ALA A 127 3.90 -21.14 -13.87
CA ALA A 127 3.39 -22.32 -13.18
C ALA A 127 1.96 -22.16 -12.63
N GLY A 128 1.31 -21.01 -12.85
CA GLY A 128 -0.08 -20.73 -12.50
C GLY A 128 -0.27 -19.88 -11.25
N ALA A 129 0.80 -19.39 -10.62
CA ALA A 129 0.67 -18.45 -9.51
C ALA A 129 0.04 -17.15 -9.99
N ARG A 130 -1.00 -16.71 -9.29
CA ARG A 130 -1.64 -15.41 -9.49
C ARG A 130 -1.13 -14.41 -8.47
N PHE A 131 -0.47 -13.36 -8.93
CA PHE A 131 -0.11 -12.25 -8.06
C PHE A 131 -1.29 -11.29 -7.93
N THR A 132 -1.43 -10.75 -6.74
CA THR A 132 -2.41 -9.71 -6.42
C THR A 132 -1.66 -8.48 -5.91
N THR A 133 -2.39 -7.46 -5.47
CA THR A 133 -1.82 -6.25 -4.89
C THR A 133 -0.75 -6.57 -3.85
N THR A 134 0.47 -6.09 -4.07
CA THR A 134 1.57 -6.23 -3.10
C THR A 134 1.82 -4.95 -2.32
N VAL A 135 1.54 -3.79 -2.90
CA VAL A 135 1.76 -2.48 -2.26
C VAL A 135 0.63 -1.53 -2.57
N MET A 136 0.15 -0.84 -1.52
CA MET A 136 -0.80 0.26 -1.67
C MET A 136 -0.25 1.50 -0.98
N MET A 137 -0.67 2.66 -1.44
CA MET A 137 -0.42 3.94 -0.79
C MET A 137 -1.74 4.58 -0.40
N ALA A 138 -1.79 5.26 0.74
CA ALA A 138 -2.87 6.17 1.06
C ALA A 138 -2.36 7.60 1.20
N VAL A 139 -3.17 8.55 0.76
CA VAL A 139 -2.95 9.98 0.89
C VAL A 139 -4.07 10.55 1.76
N GLU A 140 -3.69 11.23 2.83
CA GLU A 140 -4.58 11.90 3.76
C GLU A 140 -4.37 13.41 3.66
N PHE A 141 -5.45 14.17 3.42
CA PHE A 141 -5.38 15.63 3.42
C PHE A 141 -5.69 16.17 4.80
N VAL A 142 -4.69 16.25 5.68
CA VAL A 142 -4.84 16.81 7.03
C VAL A 142 -4.54 18.31 7.03
N GLU A 143 -4.84 19.00 8.13
CA GLU A 143 -4.67 20.46 8.28
C GLU A 143 -3.27 20.97 7.88
N LYS A 144 -2.22 20.20 8.21
CA LYS A 144 -0.82 20.54 7.95
C LYS A 144 -0.34 20.17 6.53
N GLY A 145 -1.21 19.65 5.67
CA GLY A 145 -0.88 19.20 4.31
C GLY A 145 -1.03 17.69 4.12
N PRO A 146 -0.69 17.16 2.93
CA PRO A 146 -0.86 15.75 2.62
C PRO A 146 0.11 14.88 3.44
N VAL A 147 -0.42 13.78 3.97
CA VAL A 147 0.36 12.72 4.64
C VAL A 147 0.17 11.42 3.87
N THR A 148 1.27 10.69 3.66
CA THR A 148 1.25 9.40 2.96
C THR A 148 1.41 8.23 3.92
N LYS A 149 0.73 7.12 3.64
CA LYS A 149 0.93 5.82 4.28
C LYS A 149 1.16 4.75 3.23
N THR A 150 2.04 3.80 3.50
CA THR A 150 2.27 2.64 2.63
C THR A 150 1.78 1.39 3.34
N TYR A 151 1.04 0.55 2.62
CA TYR A 151 0.57 -0.75 3.06
C TYR A 151 1.30 -1.80 2.24
N PHE A 152 1.89 -2.78 2.92
CA PHE A 152 2.61 -3.87 2.30
C PHE A 152 1.82 -5.17 2.49
N ILE A 153 1.62 -5.88 1.40
CA ILE A 153 1.15 -7.27 1.35
C ILE A 153 2.35 -8.07 0.87
N PRO A 154 3.08 -8.72 1.78
CA PRO A 154 4.33 -9.37 1.45
C PRO A 154 4.16 -10.51 0.46
N ARG A 155 5.26 -10.82 -0.21
CA ARG A 155 5.34 -11.99 -1.08
C ARG A 155 6.77 -12.48 -1.12
N LYS A 156 6.99 -13.74 -0.75
CA LYS A 156 8.27 -14.44 -0.94
C LYS A 156 8.08 -15.68 -1.80
N LEU A 157 9.13 -16.05 -2.51
CA LEU A 157 9.19 -17.23 -3.36
C LEU A 157 8.93 -18.50 -2.53
N GLY A 158 8.17 -19.43 -3.10
CA GLY A 158 7.76 -20.66 -2.41
C GLY A 158 6.65 -20.48 -1.38
N HIS A 159 6.15 -19.27 -1.16
CA HIS A 159 5.04 -18.99 -0.25
C HIS A 159 3.74 -18.69 -1.02
N GLY A 160 2.60 -19.01 -0.38
CA GLY A 160 1.26 -18.84 -0.93
C GLY A 160 0.87 -17.38 -1.18
N HIS A 161 -0.35 -17.17 -1.70
CA HIS A 161 -0.88 -15.84 -2.01
C HIS A 161 -0.93 -14.95 -0.75
N GLY A 162 -0.22 -13.81 -0.76
CA GLY A 162 -0.27 -12.78 0.29
C GLY A 162 0.36 -13.14 1.64
N GLN A 163 0.53 -14.43 1.92
CA GLN A 163 0.88 -14.94 3.23
C GLN A 163 2.34 -15.37 3.29
N ILE A 164 3.19 -14.52 3.86
CA ILE A 164 4.47 -14.96 4.42
C ILE A 164 4.25 -15.44 5.87
N PRO A 165 5.03 -16.42 6.36
CA PRO A 165 4.99 -16.80 7.77
C PRO A 165 5.17 -15.59 8.69
N ILE A 166 4.46 -15.60 9.81
CA ILE A 166 4.49 -14.48 10.76
C ILE A 166 5.90 -14.22 11.34
N ALA A 167 6.73 -15.25 11.44
CA ALA A 167 8.14 -15.12 11.81
C ALA A 167 8.92 -14.22 10.82
N MET A 168 8.58 -14.25 9.52
CA MET A 168 9.24 -13.37 8.54
C MET A 168 8.82 -11.91 8.68
N TRP A 169 7.57 -11.66 9.11
CA TRP A 169 7.15 -10.32 9.53
C TRP A 169 7.92 -9.86 10.77
N GLU A 170 8.10 -10.75 11.74
CA GLU A 170 8.86 -10.48 12.97
C GLU A 170 10.30 -10.11 12.66
N ASP A 171 10.99 -10.92 11.85
CA ASP A 171 12.38 -10.70 11.44
C ASP A 171 12.56 -9.34 10.75
N SER A 172 11.62 -8.96 9.89
CA SER A 172 11.62 -7.66 9.24
C SER A 172 11.43 -6.51 10.24
N LEU A 173 10.45 -6.62 11.15
CA LEU A 173 10.18 -5.58 12.14
C LEU A 173 11.31 -5.44 13.17
N ALA A 174 11.93 -6.55 13.57
CA ALA A 174 13.02 -6.59 14.54
C ALA A 174 14.26 -5.81 14.08
N GLN A 175 14.48 -5.70 12.77
CA GLN A 175 15.57 -4.90 12.20
C GLN A 175 15.35 -3.39 12.33
N LEU A 176 14.09 -2.92 12.35
CA LEU A 176 13.78 -1.49 12.52
C LEU A 176 13.76 -1.06 13.98
N ASP A 177 13.20 -1.91 14.84
CA ASP A 177 13.03 -1.62 16.25
C ASP A 177 13.24 -2.89 17.08
N PRO A 178 14.48 -3.27 17.40
CA PRO A 178 14.77 -4.56 18.03
C PRO A 178 14.16 -4.71 19.42
N GLN A 179 13.89 -3.61 20.14
CA GLN A 179 13.37 -3.62 21.51
C GLN A 179 12.02 -2.90 21.60
N ASN A 180 10.97 -3.58 21.15
CA ASN A 180 9.62 -3.02 21.16
C ASN A 180 8.67 -3.85 22.05
N ALA A 181 8.23 -3.28 23.17
CA ALA A 181 7.35 -3.95 24.13
C ALA A 181 5.97 -4.28 23.55
N ALA A 182 5.38 -3.40 22.72
CA ALA A 182 4.09 -3.63 22.09
C ALA A 182 4.16 -4.79 21.08
N ARG A 183 5.25 -4.87 20.32
CA ARG A 183 5.52 -6.00 19.43
C ARG A 183 5.67 -7.28 20.23
N GLY A 184 6.46 -7.29 21.29
CA GLY A 184 6.63 -8.46 22.16
C GLY A 184 5.30 -8.96 22.73
N ALA A 185 4.45 -8.05 23.20
CA ALA A 185 3.11 -8.39 23.69
C ALA A 185 2.21 -8.99 22.59
N MET A 186 2.29 -8.48 21.36
CA MET A 186 1.52 -9.00 20.22
C MET A 186 1.94 -10.42 19.84
N TYR A 187 3.24 -10.72 19.77
CA TYR A 187 3.73 -12.08 19.49
C TYR A 187 3.42 -13.05 20.63
N GLU A 188 3.55 -12.61 21.89
CA GLU A 188 3.17 -13.45 23.03
C GLU A 188 1.68 -13.78 23.00
N PHE A 189 0.82 -12.81 22.70
CA PHE A 189 -0.61 -13.03 22.52
C PHE A 189 -0.90 -14.07 21.42
N MET A 190 -0.33 -13.90 20.23
CA MET A 190 -0.54 -14.86 19.12
C MET A 190 -0.05 -16.27 19.43
N LYS A 191 0.96 -16.41 20.28
CA LYS A 191 1.55 -17.70 20.65
C LYS A 191 0.81 -18.38 21.80
N THR A 192 0.38 -17.63 22.80
CA THR A 192 -0.10 -18.18 24.08
C THR A 192 -1.62 -18.15 24.23
N ASP A 193 -2.28 -17.16 23.63
CA ASP A 193 -3.72 -16.97 23.78
C ASP A 193 -4.50 -17.87 22.80
N PRO A 194 -5.58 -18.54 23.25
CA PRO A 194 -6.43 -19.35 22.38
C PRO A 194 -7.01 -18.58 21.17
N GLU A 195 -7.41 -17.32 21.36
CA GLU A 195 -7.91 -16.45 20.27
C GLU A 195 -6.76 -15.95 19.39
N GLY A 196 -5.62 -15.61 20.02
CA GLY A 196 -4.42 -15.20 19.31
C GLY A 196 -3.94 -16.24 18.29
N ARG A 197 -4.03 -17.52 18.63
CA ARG A 197 -3.67 -18.64 17.72
C ARG A 197 -4.60 -18.79 16.52
N LEU A 198 -5.78 -18.18 16.53
CA LEU A 198 -6.70 -18.16 15.40
C LEU A 198 -6.37 -17.05 14.40
N LEU A 199 -5.51 -16.10 14.78
CA LEU A 199 -5.09 -15.01 13.89
C LEU A 199 -4.01 -15.50 12.93
N SER A 200 -4.35 -15.53 11.65
CA SER A 200 -3.40 -15.71 10.56
C SER A 200 -3.37 -14.43 9.73
N PRO A 201 -2.23 -13.72 9.65
CA PRO A 201 -2.10 -12.59 8.74
C PRO A 201 -2.44 -13.02 7.31
N LEU A 202 -3.26 -12.23 6.63
CA LEU A 202 -3.57 -12.37 5.20
C LEU A 202 -2.39 -11.92 4.34
#